data_AF-A0A2E8HF13-F1
#
_entry.id   AF-A0A2E8HF13-F1
#
_cell.length_a   1.000
_cell.length_b   1.000
_cell.length_c   1.000
_cell.angle_alpha   90.00
_cell.angle_beta   90.00
_cell.angle_gamma   90.00
#
_symmetry.space_group_name_H-M   'P 1'
#
loop_
_entity.id
_entity.type
_entity.pdbx_description
1 polymer ?
#
loop_
_entity_poly.entity_id
_entity_poly.type
_entity_poly.pdbx_seq_one_letter_code
_entity_poly.pdbx_strand_id
1 'polypeptide(L)'
;MKRGIALILAATVWACGERVDELGPYVQQLKKMDGYNETLHQYGQYLKNPNLERQARDIREVIQKYSDDMEAFGKTKDKTIKAGHNSVKRALIRALKKLVEPDFPTFTRSAQTQVGEIEWAVNNHFSALEKAWKSAGQPEPFPLKWPE
;
A
#
# COMPACT_ATOMS: atom_id res chain seq x y z
N MET A 1 65.49 -9.04 -7.81
CA MET A 1 64.34 -8.17 -8.15
C MET A 1 63.50 -7.94 -6.91
N LYS A 2 62.98 -6.73 -6.76
CA LYS A 2 62.41 -6.15 -5.54
C LYS A 2 60.96 -6.59 -5.30
N ARG A 3 60.66 -6.90 -4.02
CA ARG A 3 59.46 -6.59 -3.22
C ARG A 3 58.06 -7.03 -3.71
N GLY A 4 57.29 -7.60 -2.79
CA GLY A 4 55.83 -7.40 -2.77
C GLY A 4 55.02 -8.48 -2.06
N ILE A 5 55.08 -8.54 -0.73
CA ILE A 5 54.09 -9.26 0.09
C ILE A 5 52.77 -8.47 0.01
N ALA A 6 51.74 -9.06 -0.60
CA ALA A 6 50.39 -8.51 -0.58
C ALA A 6 49.64 -9.08 0.64
N LEU A 7 49.72 -8.33 1.75
CA LEU A 7 48.76 -8.37 2.85
C LEU A 7 47.39 -7.95 2.30
N ILE A 8 46.46 -8.89 2.12
CA ILE A 8 45.05 -8.54 1.96
C ILE A 8 44.41 -8.59 3.35
N LEU A 9 44.08 -7.39 3.81
CA LEU A 9 43.39 -7.07 5.04
C LEU A 9 42.18 -7.98 5.28
N ALA A 10 42.21 -8.67 6.41
CA ALA A 10 41.01 -9.11 7.08
C ALA A 10 40.27 -7.86 7.61
N ALA A 11 39.24 -7.42 6.89
CA ALA A 11 38.29 -6.45 7.41
C ALA A 11 37.39 -7.14 8.44
N THR A 12 37.80 -7.05 9.70
CA THR A 12 36.97 -7.33 10.87
C THR A 12 35.84 -6.30 10.92
N VAL A 13 34.64 -6.66 10.46
CA VAL A 13 33.43 -5.89 10.78
C VAL A 13 32.89 -6.42 12.11
N TRP A 14 33.21 -5.67 13.17
CA TRP A 14 32.58 -5.77 14.47
C TRP A 14 31.10 -5.38 14.39
N ALA A 15 30.24 -6.26 14.90
CA ALA A 15 28.99 -6.03 15.63
C ALA A 15 28.12 -4.79 15.30
N CYS A 16 26.91 -5.03 14.79
CA CYS A 16 25.66 -4.45 15.31
C CYS A 16 24.48 -5.16 14.63
N GLY A 17 23.44 -5.54 15.39
CA GLY A 17 22.28 -6.27 14.87
C GLY A 17 21.59 -5.52 13.74
N GLU A 18 21.96 -5.82 12.51
CA GLU A 18 21.40 -5.21 11.32
C GLU A 18 19.96 -5.71 11.18
N ARG A 19 19.01 -4.84 11.54
CA ARG A 19 17.60 -5.09 11.30
C ARG A 19 17.46 -5.14 9.78
N VAL A 20 17.10 -6.31 9.24
CA VAL A 20 16.86 -6.49 7.80
C VAL A 20 15.96 -5.36 7.31
N ASP A 21 16.37 -4.66 6.25
CA ASP A 21 15.56 -3.61 5.62
C ASP A 21 14.32 -4.25 4.98
N GLU A 22 13.21 -4.20 5.72
CA GLU A 22 11.90 -4.65 5.24
C GLU A 22 11.14 -3.53 4.52
N LEU A 23 11.57 -2.27 4.65
CA LEU A 23 10.82 -1.10 4.16
C LEU A 23 10.89 -1.00 2.64
N GLY A 24 12.10 -1.06 2.07
CA GLY A 24 12.33 -1.01 0.63
C GLY A 24 11.49 -2.04 -0.15
N PRO A 25 11.66 -3.35 0.12
CA PRO A 25 10.90 -4.40 -0.52
C PRO A 25 9.39 -4.29 -0.32
N TYR A 26 8.95 -3.88 0.88
CA TYR A 26 7.53 -3.69 1.16
C TYR A 26 6.92 -2.57 0.31
N VAL A 27 7.60 -1.43 0.21
CA VAL A 27 7.15 -0.28 -0.60
C VAL A 27 7.06 -0.68 -2.08
N GLN A 28 8.02 -1.45 -2.60
CA GLN A 28 7.99 -1.93 -3.98
C GLN A 28 6.85 -2.91 -4.24
N GLN A 29 6.50 -3.76 -3.27
CA GLN A 29 5.37 -4.67 -3.40
C GLN A 29 4.04 -3.92 -3.33
N LEU A 30 3.93 -2.90 -2.47
CA LEU A 30 2.76 -2.04 -2.37
C LEU A 30 2.58 -1.18 -3.63
N LYS A 31 3.66 -0.73 -4.26
CA LYS A 31 3.66 -0.01 -5.56
C LYS A 31 2.95 -0.81 -6.66
N LYS A 32 3.12 -2.12 -6.69
CA LYS A 32 2.44 -3.00 -7.67
C LYS A 32 0.91 -2.95 -7.55
N MET A 33 0.39 -2.43 -6.44
CA MET A 33 -1.04 -2.30 -6.16
C MET A 33 -1.60 -0.93 -6.56
N ASP A 34 -0.79 -0.02 -7.09
CA ASP A 34 -1.23 1.32 -7.49
C ASP A 34 -2.42 1.25 -8.47
N GLY A 35 -2.48 0.23 -9.34
CA GLY A 35 -3.61 0.01 -10.24
C GLY A 35 -4.96 -0.16 -9.52
N TYR A 36 -4.99 -0.73 -8.32
CA TYR A 36 -6.23 -0.79 -7.52
C TYR A 36 -6.61 0.59 -6.99
N ASN A 37 -5.64 1.39 -6.53
CA ASN A 37 -5.88 2.74 -6.05
C ASN A 37 -6.41 3.63 -7.19
N GLU A 38 -5.83 3.53 -8.38
CA GLU A 38 -6.29 4.20 -9.61
C GLU A 38 -7.72 3.83 -9.97
N THR A 39 -8.03 2.52 -9.98
CA THR A 39 -9.38 2.04 -10.29
C THR A 39 -10.41 2.54 -9.27
N LEU A 40 -10.09 2.45 -7.97
CA LEU A 40 -10.98 2.92 -6.90
C LEU A 40 -11.19 4.43 -6.95
N HIS A 41 -10.15 5.20 -7.27
CA HIS A 41 -10.27 6.64 -7.48
C HIS A 41 -11.20 6.95 -8.66
N GLN A 42 -11.02 6.29 -9.81
CA GLN A 42 -11.88 6.46 -10.98
C GLN A 42 -13.34 6.12 -10.66
N TYR A 43 -13.59 5.04 -9.91
CA TYR A 43 -14.93 4.70 -9.45
C TYR A 43 -15.50 5.78 -8.52
N GLY A 44 -14.69 6.34 -7.63
CA GLY A 44 -15.06 7.50 -6.83
C GLY A 44 -15.52 8.69 -7.70
N GLN A 45 -14.89 8.93 -8.85
CA GLN A 45 -15.32 9.97 -9.79
C GLN A 45 -16.59 9.59 -10.55
N TYR A 46 -16.71 8.35 -11.03
CA TYR A 46 -17.92 7.86 -11.71
C TYR A 46 -19.15 7.95 -10.82
N LEU A 47 -19.01 7.59 -9.54
CA LEU A 47 -20.11 7.64 -8.58
C LEU A 47 -20.55 9.07 -8.25
N LYS A 48 -19.77 10.11 -8.57
CA LYS A 48 -20.21 11.52 -8.46
C LYS A 48 -21.09 11.94 -9.63
N ASN A 49 -21.10 11.16 -10.71
CA ASN A 49 -21.86 11.45 -11.93
C ASN A 49 -22.95 10.38 -12.15
N PRO A 50 -24.25 10.72 -12.02
CA PRO A 50 -25.36 9.78 -12.21
C PRO A 50 -25.33 9.00 -13.53
N ASN A 51 -24.76 9.58 -14.59
CA ASN A 51 -24.69 8.94 -15.90
C ASN A 51 -23.60 7.85 -15.99
N LEU A 52 -22.68 7.81 -15.02
CA LEU A 52 -21.52 6.91 -15.01
C LEU A 52 -21.56 5.88 -13.87
N GLU A 53 -22.56 5.91 -12.99
CA GLU A 53 -22.67 4.98 -11.85
C GLU A 53 -22.57 3.50 -12.25
N ARG A 54 -23.07 3.15 -13.44
CA ARG A 54 -23.00 1.79 -13.97
C ARG A 54 -21.58 1.29 -14.22
N GLN A 55 -20.60 2.18 -14.34
CA GLN A 55 -19.19 1.83 -14.56
C GLN A 55 -18.50 1.34 -13.28
N ALA A 56 -19.09 1.54 -12.09
CA ALA A 56 -18.53 1.11 -10.81
C ALA A 56 -19.23 -0.16 -10.24
N ARG A 57 -19.95 -0.92 -11.07
CA ARG A 57 -20.76 -2.07 -10.61
C ARG A 57 -19.93 -3.25 -10.09
N ASP A 58 -18.71 -3.39 -10.59
CA ASP A 58 -17.74 -4.43 -10.19
C ASP A 58 -16.81 -3.97 -9.05
N ILE A 59 -17.09 -2.82 -8.41
CA ILE A 59 -16.28 -2.30 -7.30
C ILE A 59 -16.05 -3.33 -6.19
N ARG A 60 -17.02 -4.21 -5.93
CA ARG A 60 -16.86 -5.33 -4.99
C ARG A 60 -15.72 -6.26 -5.39
N GLU A 61 -15.64 -6.62 -6.67
CA GLU A 61 -14.58 -7.50 -7.20
C GLU A 61 -13.22 -6.83 -7.09
N VAL A 62 -13.12 -5.54 -7.42
CA VAL A 62 -11.88 -4.76 -7.30
C VAL A 62 -11.39 -4.72 -5.85
N ILE A 63 -12.28 -4.42 -4.89
CA ILE A 63 -11.93 -4.39 -3.47
C ILE A 63 -11.53 -5.78 -2.97
N GLN A 64 -12.19 -6.85 -3.45
CA GLN A 64 -11.87 -8.22 -3.07
C GLN A 64 -10.46 -8.61 -3.55
N LYS A 65 -10.14 -8.38 -4.83
CA LYS A 65 -8.80 -8.65 -5.37
C LYS A 65 -7.71 -7.87 -4.65
N TYR A 66 -7.98 -6.59 -4.35
CA TYR A 66 -7.05 -5.78 -3.58
C TYR A 66 -6.84 -6.36 -2.16
N SER A 67 -7.91 -6.79 -1.49
CA SER A 67 -7.81 -7.44 -0.18
C SER A 67 -6.99 -8.73 -0.22
N ASP A 68 -7.20 -9.57 -1.23
CA ASP A 68 -6.53 -10.85 -1.38
C ASP A 68 -5.03 -10.67 -1.69
N ASP A 69 -4.70 -9.74 -2.59
CA ASP A 69 -3.30 -9.43 -2.88
C ASP A 69 -2.60 -8.81 -1.67
N MET A 70 -3.30 -8.02 -0.85
CA MET A 70 -2.73 -7.47 0.39
C MET A 70 -2.41 -8.58 1.38
N GLU A 71 -3.28 -9.59 1.52
CA GLU A 71 -3.01 -10.77 2.36
C GLU A 71 -1.73 -11.52 1.94
N ALA A 72 -1.42 -11.55 0.64
CA ALA A 72 -0.33 -12.36 0.09
C ALA A 72 1.09 -11.93 0.54
N PHE A 73 1.35 -10.65 0.83
CA PHE A 73 2.70 -10.15 1.12
C PHE A 73 2.88 -9.38 2.44
N GLY A 74 1.83 -9.23 3.25
CA GLY A 74 1.84 -8.49 4.53
C GLY A 74 2.68 -9.07 5.68
N LYS A 75 3.61 -10.01 5.40
CA LYS A 75 4.41 -10.72 6.41
C LYS A 75 5.70 -9.94 6.70
N THR A 76 5.62 -8.95 7.58
CA THR A 76 6.73 -8.11 8.05
C THR A 76 6.89 -8.21 9.58
N LYS A 77 8.13 -8.09 10.06
CA LYS A 77 8.45 -7.97 11.50
C LYS A 77 8.43 -6.52 11.97
N ASP A 78 8.53 -5.55 11.07
CA ASP A 78 8.37 -4.14 11.38
C ASP A 78 6.95 -3.83 11.86
N LYS A 79 6.84 -3.30 13.08
CA LYS A 79 5.55 -3.03 13.73
C LYS A 79 4.78 -1.91 13.03
N THR A 80 5.47 -0.91 12.49
CA THR A 80 4.87 0.23 11.79
C THR A 80 4.28 -0.23 10.47
N ILE A 81 5.08 -0.95 9.67
CA ILE A 81 4.62 -1.53 8.39
C ILE A 81 3.43 -2.46 8.65
N LYS A 82 3.55 -3.36 9.64
CA LYS A 82 2.48 -4.30 10.01
C LYS A 82 1.20 -3.59 10.45
N ALA A 83 1.29 -2.54 11.26
CA ALA A 83 0.13 -1.81 11.75
C ALA A 83 -0.62 -1.13 10.60
N GLY A 84 0.09 -0.41 9.74
CA GLY A 84 -0.51 0.27 8.59
C GLY A 84 -1.07 -0.70 7.55
N HIS A 85 -0.35 -1.80 7.27
CA HIS A 85 -0.83 -2.87 6.40
C HIS A 85 -2.15 -3.48 6.91
N ASN A 86 -2.23 -3.78 8.20
CA ASN A 86 -3.46 -4.28 8.82
C ASN A 86 -4.59 -3.25 8.82
N SER A 87 -4.27 -1.96 8.93
CA SER A 87 -5.25 -0.87 8.81
C SER A 87 -5.92 -0.89 7.45
N VAL A 88 -5.13 -0.94 6.37
CA VAL A 88 -5.64 -1.02 4.98
C VAL A 88 -6.48 -2.28 4.78
N LYS A 89 -5.99 -3.46 5.19
CA LYS A 89 -6.77 -4.70 5.11
C LYS A 89 -8.10 -4.63 5.83
N ARG A 90 -8.13 -4.05 7.03
CA ARG A 90 -9.38 -3.85 7.78
C ARG A 90 -10.34 -2.92 7.05
N ALA A 91 -9.84 -1.87 6.41
CA ALA A 91 -10.66 -0.98 5.59
C ALA A 91 -11.26 -1.73 4.39
N LEU A 92 -10.46 -2.53 3.67
CA LEU A 92 -10.93 -3.36 2.54
C LEU A 92 -12.00 -4.37 2.98
N ILE A 93 -11.76 -5.13 4.05
CA ILE A 93 -12.73 -6.09 4.60
C ILE A 93 -14.01 -5.39 5.06
N ARG A 94 -13.89 -4.22 5.70
CA ARG A 94 -15.05 -3.43 6.15
C ARG A 94 -15.85 -2.92 4.95
N ALA A 95 -15.18 -2.45 3.91
CA ALA A 95 -15.80 -2.01 2.68
C ALA A 95 -16.60 -3.14 2.04
N LEU A 96 -16.04 -4.34 1.88
CA LEU A 96 -16.76 -5.51 1.33
C LEU A 96 -18.02 -5.85 2.14
N LYS A 97 -17.97 -5.73 3.47
CA LYS A 97 -19.12 -6.02 4.34
C LYS A 97 -20.22 -4.97 4.26
N LYS A 98 -19.86 -3.71 4.02
CA LYS A 98 -20.79 -2.56 4.05
C LYS A 98 -21.25 -2.11 2.67
N LEU A 99 -20.54 -2.52 1.62
CA LEU A 99 -20.89 -2.24 0.25
C LEU A 99 -22.23 -2.89 -0.07
N VAL A 100 -23.19 -2.05 -0.43
CA VAL A 100 -24.52 -2.48 -0.85
C VAL A 100 -24.45 -3.03 -2.28
N GLU A 101 -25.37 -3.91 -2.68
CA GLU A 101 -25.42 -4.42 -4.05
C GLU A 101 -25.76 -3.31 -5.08
N PRO A 102 -25.24 -3.38 -6.33
CA PRO A 102 -25.38 -2.32 -7.32
C PRO A 102 -26.81 -1.91 -7.71
N ASP A 103 -27.78 -2.82 -7.56
CA ASP A 103 -29.17 -2.57 -7.94
C ASP A 103 -30.01 -1.92 -6.83
N PHE A 104 -29.42 -1.65 -5.65
CA PHE A 104 -30.12 -0.95 -4.57
C PHE A 104 -30.04 0.58 -4.72
N PRO A 105 -31.10 1.32 -4.34
CA PRO A 105 -31.12 2.80 -4.45
C PRO A 105 -30.01 3.52 -3.68
N THR A 106 -29.44 2.89 -2.65
CA THR A 106 -28.38 3.46 -1.80
C THR A 106 -26.97 3.04 -2.20
N PHE A 107 -26.83 2.30 -3.31
CA PHE A 107 -25.55 1.80 -3.80
C PHE A 107 -24.51 2.91 -3.95
N THR A 108 -24.84 3.97 -4.71
CA THR A 108 -23.89 5.04 -5.03
C THR A 108 -23.28 5.66 -3.77
N ARG A 109 -24.14 6.04 -2.81
CA ARG A 109 -23.70 6.61 -1.53
C ARG A 109 -22.88 5.63 -0.71
N SER A 110 -23.27 4.35 -0.68
CA SER A 110 -22.52 3.31 0.04
C SER A 110 -21.13 3.13 -0.57
N ALA A 111 -21.04 3.00 -1.90
CA ALA A 111 -19.81 2.82 -2.66
C ALA A 111 -18.86 4.01 -2.49
N GLN A 112 -19.35 5.25 -2.60
CA GLN A 112 -18.56 6.46 -2.35
C GLN A 112 -17.97 6.47 -0.94
N THR A 113 -18.78 6.13 0.06
CA THR A 113 -18.33 6.07 1.46
C THR A 113 -17.23 5.01 1.62
N GLN A 114 -17.38 3.85 0.99
CA GLN A 114 -16.38 2.78 1.10
C GLN A 114 -15.07 3.14 0.38
N VAL A 115 -15.14 3.78 -0.79
CA VAL A 115 -13.94 4.28 -1.50
C VAL A 115 -13.20 5.29 -0.63
N GLY A 116 -13.90 6.25 -0.03
CA GLY A 116 -13.29 7.25 0.84
C GLY A 116 -12.64 6.66 2.10
N GLU A 117 -13.23 5.63 2.71
CA GLU A 117 -12.63 4.94 3.85
C GLU A 117 -11.36 4.16 3.47
N ILE A 118 -11.33 3.55 2.27
CA ILE A 118 -10.13 2.88 1.73
C ILE A 118 -9.04 3.91 1.43
N GLU A 119 -9.38 4.98 0.73
CA GLU A 119 -8.46 6.09 0.42
C GLU A 119 -7.82 6.64 1.69
N TRP A 120 -8.62 6.92 2.71
CA TRP A 120 -8.12 7.42 4.00
C TRP A 120 -7.14 6.44 4.65
N ALA A 121 -7.45 5.14 4.65
CA ALA A 121 -6.58 4.13 5.22
C ALA A 121 -5.25 4.00 4.46
N VAL A 122 -5.30 4.05 3.13
CA VAL A 122 -4.12 3.97 2.25
C VAL A 122 -3.24 5.21 2.43
N ASN A 123 -3.81 6.41 2.39
CA ASN A 123 -3.06 7.66 2.59
C ASN A 123 -2.37 7.74 3.96
N ASN A 124 -3.03 7.27 5.02
CA ASN A 124 -2.41 7.18 6.34
C ASN A 124 -1.25 6.21 6.37
N HIS A 125 -1.37 5.06 5.69
CA HIS A 125 -0.28 4.10 5.56
C HIS A 125 0.90 4.67 4.77
N PHE A 126 0.63 5.28 3.62
CA PHE A 126 1.64 5.95 2.80
C PHE A 126 2.36 7.05 3.58
N SER A 127 1.63 7.87 4.34
CA SER A 127 2.22 8.92 5.20
C SER A 127 3.14 8.34 6.28
N ALA A 128 2.80 7.18 6.85
CA ALA A 128 3.65 6.50 7.83
C ALA A 128 4.92 5.91 7.19
N LEU A 129 4.78 5.32 6.01
CA LEU A 129 5.89 4.77 5.23
C LEU A 129 6.82 5.88 4.72
N GLU A 130 6.29 7.02 4.28
CA GLU A 130 7.09 8.16 3.85
C GLU A 130 7.95 8.72 5.00
N LYS A 131 7.39 8.81 6.21
CA LYS A 131 8.14 9.20 7.40
C LYS A 131 9.27 8.20 7.67
N ALA A 132 8.97 6.90 7.63
CA ALA A 132 9.98 5.85 7.81
C ALA A 132 11.06 5.91 6.71
N TRP A 133 10.67 6.19 5.47
CA TRP A 133 11.56 6.30 4.31
C TRP A 133 12.57 7.45 4.48
N LYS A 134 12.07 8.63 4.89
CA LYS A 134 12.90 9.80 5.20
C LYS A 134 13.82 9.53 6.39
N SER A 135 13.30 8.90 7.45
CA SER A 135 14.11 8.55 8.63
C SER A 135 15.19 7.51 8.34
N ALA A 136 14.98 6.62 7.36
CA ALA A 136 15.98 5.67 6.91
C ALA A 136 17.09 6.30 6.04
N GLY A 137 17.00 7.60 5.71
CA GLY A 137 18.00 8.30 4.90
C GLY A 137 18.03 7.87 3.44
N GLN A 138 16.92 7.32 2.92
CA GLN A 138 16.83 6.90 1.52
C GLN A 138 16.98 8.13 0.60
N PRO A 139 17.88 8.06 -0.41
CA PRO A 139 18.17 9.21 -1.27
C PRO A 139 17.07 9.50 -2.30
N GLU A 140 16.29 8.48 -2.65
CA GLU A 140 15.22 8.56 -3.65
C GLU A 140 13.92 9.14 -3.06
N PRO A 141 13.11 9.87 -3.84
CA PRO A 141 11.80 10.33 -3.40
C PRO A 141 10.88 9.15 -3.10
N PHE A 142 9.99 9.34 -2.11
CA PHE A 142 9.04 8.30 -1.72
C PHE A 142 8.07 8.00 -2.87
N PRO A 143 7.93 6.74 -3.32
CA PRO A 143 7.29 6.45 -4.60
C PRO A 143 5.77 6.22 -4.54
N LEU A 144 5.15 6.18 -3.37
CA LEU A 144 3.72 5.86 -3.21
C LEU A 144 2.91 7.14 -2.97
N LYS A 145 1.83 7.31 -3.73
CA LYS A 145 0.88 8.41 -3.58
C LYS A 145 -0.50 7.94 -4.04
N TRP A 146 -1.56 8.38 -3.37
CA TRP A 146 -2.91 8.19 -3.89
C TRP A 146 -3.11 9.03 -5.16
N PRO A 147 -3.79 8.50 -6.19
CA PRO A 147 -4.08 9.24 -7.43
C PRO A 147 -4.96 10.47 -7.16
N GLU A 148 -4.71 11.55 -7.92
CA GLU A 148 -5.41 12.85 -7.85
C GLU A 148 -6.42 13.03 -8.97
#